data_AF-A0A0J9BCS7-F1
#
_entry.id   AF-A0A0J9BCS7-F1
#
_cell.length_a   1.000
_cell.length_b   1.000
_cell.length_c   1.000
_cell.angle_alpha   90.00
_cell.angle_beta   90.00
_cell.angle_gamma   90.00
#
_symmetry.space_group_name_H-M   'P 1'
#
loop_
_entity.id
_entity.type
_entity.pdbx_description
1 polymer ?
#
loop_
_entity_poly.entity_id
_entity_poly.type
_entity_poly.pdbx_seq_one_letter_code
_entity_poly.pdbx_strand_id
1 'polypeptide(L)'
;MDIILYLLNIIQYLYRQNCWLINFICRYIPLKQWAFDDSHSPKYQKFKIDELPLITDFRQDWTYKDLIPYYEKRYGKMIRPISRRSD
;
A
#
# COMPACT_ATOMS: atom_id res chain seq x y z
N MET A 1 -10.56 -30.42 51.59
CA MET A 1 -10.63 -29.66 50.32
C MET A 1 -9.48 -30.12 49.46
N ASP A 2 -9.73 -30.98 48.48
CA ASP A 2 -8.67 -31.52 47.62
C ASP A 2 -8.24 -30.46 46.60
N ILE A 3 -7.17 -29.74 46.92
CA ILE A 3 -6.59 -28.67 46.11
C ILE A 3 -6.34 -29.14 44.66
N ILE A 4 -5.91 -30.39 44.49
CA ILE A 4 -5.68 -31.00 43.17
C ILE A 4 -6.99 -31.13 42.38
N LEU A 5 -8.06 -31.63 43.01
CA LEU A 5 -9.38 -31.74 42.38
C LEU A 5 -9.93 -30.37 42.01
N TYR A 6 -9.75 -29.38 42.89
CA TYR A 6 -10.16 -28.00 42.64
C TYR A 6 -9.44 -27.38 41.43
N LEU A 7 -8.12 -27.55 41.34
CA LEU A 7 -7.33 -27.07 40.20
C LEU A 7 -7.72 -27.76 38.89
N LEU A 8 -7.98 -29.07 38.91
CA LEU A 8 -8.45 -29.80 37.73
C LEU A 8 -9.81 -29.28 37.24
N ASN A 9 -10.75 -29.01 38.15
CA ASN A 9 -12.04 -28.42 37.80
C ASN A 9 -11.89 -27.02 37.18
N ILE A 10 -10.99 -26.19 37.71
CA ILE A 10 -10.70 -24.87 37.12
C ILE A 10 -10.15 -25.01 35.71
N ILE A 11 -9.20 -25.91 35.48
CA ILE A 11 -8.61 -26.12 34.15
C ILE A 11 -9.69 -26.55 33.15
N GLN A 12 -10.57 -27.48 33.52
CA GLN A 12 -11.67 -27.92 32.66
C GLN A 12 -12.67 -26.80 32.37
N TYR A 13 -12.98 -25.98 33.37
CA TYR A 13 -13.84 -24.81 33.19
C TYR A 13 -13.23 -23.78 32.24
N LEU A 14 -11.95 -23.42 32.43
CA LEU A 14 -11.22 -22.49 31.56
C LEU A 14 -11.09 -23.02 30.13
N TYR A 15 -10.88 -24.33 29.96
CA TYR A 15 -10.87 -24.95 28.64
C TYR A 15 -12.21 -24.77 27.93
N ARG A 16 -13.33 -25.04 28.61
CA ARG A 16 -14.68 -24.86 28.05
C ARG A 16 -14.95 -23.40 27.66
N GLN A 17 -14.52 -22.44 28.48
CA GLN A 17 -14.65 -21.01 28.19
C GLN A 17 -13.85 -20.62 26.93
N ASN A 18 -12.62 -21.11 26.78
CA ASN A 18 -11.81 -20.86 25.59
C ASN A 18 -12.46 -21.44 24.32
N CYS A 19 -12.95 -22.68 24.36
CA CYS A 19 -13.65 -23.27 23.22
C CYS A 19 -14.89 -22.46 22.81
N TRP A 20 -15.65 -21.96 23.79
CA TRP A 20 -16.80 -21.11 23.53
C TRP A 20 -16.40 -19.77 22.89
N LEU A 21 -15.38 -19.11 23.44
CA LEU A 21 -14.83 -17.85 22.91
C LEU A 21 -14.35 -18.00 21.45
N ILE A 22 -13.60 -19.05 21.15
CA ILE A 22 -13.10 -19.30 19.79
C ILE A 22 -14.26 -19.50 18.83
N ASN A 23 -15.26 -20.32 19.20
CA ASN A 23 -16.44 -20.54 18.36
C ASN A 23 -17.25 -19.26 18.16
N PHE A 24 -17.34 -18.40 19.18
CA PHE A 24 -17.95 -17.07 19.07
C PHE A 24 -17.20 -16.19 18.07
N ILE A 25 -15.88 -16.08 18.19
CA ILE A 25 -15.04 -15.31 17.28
C ILE A 25 -15.20 -15.82 15.85
N CYS A 26 -15.09 -17.13 15.62
CA CYS A 26 -15.20 -17.72 14.29
C CYS A 26 -16.58 -17.54 13.64
N ARG A 27 -17.67 -17.54 14.43
CA ARG A 27 -19.03 -17.39 13.90
C ARG A 27 -19.42 -15.95 13.65
N TYR A 28 -19.01 -15.04 14.53
CA TYR A 28 -19.58 -13.69 14.58
C TYR A 28 -18.60 -12.59 14.19
N ILE A 29 -17.30 -12.85 14.18
CA ILE A 29 -16.31 -11.86 13.76
C ILE A 29 -15.87 -12.19 12.33
N PRO A 30 -16.23 -11.37 11.33
CA PRO A 30 -15.77 -11.57 9.96
C PRO A 30 -14.26 -11.30 9.90
N LEU A 31 -13.46 -12.36 9.99
CA LEU A 31 -11.98 -12.30 9.93
C LEU A 31 -11.47 -11.57 8.68
N LYS A 32 -12.24 -11.58 7.59
CA LYS A 32 -11.91 -10.92 6.32
C LYS A 32 -11.92 -9.38 6.41
N GLN A 33 -12.66 -8.80 7.36
CA GLN A 33 -12.87 -7.35 7.43
C GLN A 33 -11.78 -6.60 8.21
N TRP A 34 -10.86 -7.32 8.88
CA TRP A 34 -9.76 -6.73 9.65
C TRP A 34 -8.59 -6.25 8.78
N ALA A 35 -8.45 -6.75 7.56
CA ALA A 35 -7.62 -6.09 6.57
C ALA A 35 -8.43 -4.94 5.99
N PHE A 36 -8.19 -3.71 6.46
CA PHE A 36 -8.71 -2.52 5.80
C PHE A 36 -8.16 -2.52 4.38
N ASP A 37 -9.01 -2.92 3.43
CA ASP A 37 -8.64 -3.11 2.03
C ASP A 37 -8.61 -1.75 1.32
N ASP A 38 -7.61 -0.94 1.65
CA ASP A 38 -7.36 0.36 1.04
C ASP A 38 -6.97 0.25 -0.45
N SER A 39 -6.90 -0.98 -1.00
CA SER A 39 -6.63 -1.22 -2.42
C SER A 39 -7.72 -0.65 -3.34
N HIS A 40 -8.94 -0.47 -2.81
CA HIS A 40 -10.05 0.16 -3.51
C HIS A 40 -10.07 1.68 -3.38
N SER A 41 -9.17 2.26 -2.59
CA SER A 41 -9.13 3.70 -2.39
C SER A 41 -8.61 4.42 -3.64
N PRO A 42 -9.25 5.54 -4.06
CA PRO A 42 -8.78 6.36 -5.18
C PRO A 42 -7.32 6.80 -5.01
N LYS A 43 -6.87 6.97 -3.76
CA LYS A 43 -5.49 7.35 -3.42
C LYS A 43 -4.48 6.26 -3.80
N TYR A 44 -4.85 4.98 -3.68
CA TYR A 44 -4.00 3.84 -4.02
C TYR A 44 -4.12 3.45 -5.50
N GLN A 45 -5.34 3.48 -6.04
CA GLN A 45 -5.60 3.13 -7.44
C GLN A 45 -4.87 4.03 -8.45
N LYS A 46 -4.61 5.31 -8.12
CA LYS A 46 -3.87 6.23 -8.99
C LYS A 46 -2.44 5.77 -9.36
N PHE A 47 -1.87 4.84 -8.59
CA PHE A 47 -0.54 4.28 -8.83
C PHE A 47 -0.59 2.90 -9.50
N LYS A 48 -1.76 2.28 -9.55
CA LYS A 48 -1.96 0.98 -10.19
C LYS A 48 -2.24 1.24 -11.66
N ILE A 49 -1.18 1.40 -12.42
CA ILE A 49 -1.26 1.44 -13.88
C ILE A 49 -1.17 -0.02 -14.30
N ASP A 50 -2.27 -0.59 -14.83
CA ASP A 50 -2.27 -1.98 -15.33
C ASP A 50 -1.39 -2.14 -16.59
N GLU A 51 -1.03 -1.03 -17.21
CA GLU A 51 -0.17 -0.98 -18.38
C GLU A 51 1.31 -0.88 -17.98
N LEU A 52 2.13 -1.75 -18.57
CA LEU A 52 3.58 -1.66 -18.46
C LEU A 52 4.02 -0.29 -18.99
N PRO A 53 4.90 0.43 -18.28
CA PRO A 53 5.45 1.67 -18.81
C PRO A 53 6.12 1.38 -20.16
N LEU A 54 5.75 2.13 -21.18
CA LEU A 54 6.42 2.06 -22.47
C LEU A 54 7.83 2.61 -22.31
N ILE A 55 8.80 1.71 -22.11
CA ILE A 55 10.23 2.05 -22.13
C ILE A 55 10.61 2.21 -23.60
N THR A 56 10.23 3.34 -24.20
CA THR A 56 10.75 3.74 -25.50
C THR A 56 12.09 4.41 -25.30
N ASP A 57 13.07 4.03 -26.13
CA ASP A 57 14.34 4.72 -26.21
C ASP A 57 14.06 6.11 -26.81
N PHE A 58 13.90 7.13 -25.96
CA PHE A 58 13.76 8.53 -26.37
C PHE A 58 15.11 9.00 -26.90
N ARG A 59 15.55 8.44 -28.02
CA ARG A 59 16.67 8.98 -28.81
C ARG A 59 16.17 10.26 -29.45
N GLN A 60 16.07 11.29 -28.62
CA GLN A 60 15.79 12.62 -29.07
C GLN A 60 17.10 13.17 -29.60
N ASP A 61 17.24 13.25 -30.93
CA ASP A 61 18.42 13.81 -31.60
C ASP A 61 18.68 15.27 -31.18
N TRP A 62 17.68 15.93 -30.61
CA TRP A 62 17.78 17.30 -30.14
C TRP A 62 18.44 17.38 -28.78
N THR A 63 19.51 18.16 -28.72
CA THR A 63 20.12 18.52 -27.44
C THR A 63 19.31 19.66 -26.80
N TYR A 64 19.42 19.84 -25.49
CA TYR A 64 18.78 20.96 -24.77
C TYR A 64 19.08 22.34 -25.38
N LYS A 65 20.25 22.48 -26.03
CA LYS A 65 20.66 23.70 -26.74
C LYS A 65 19.76 24.04 -27.92
N ASP A 66 19.22 23.03 -28.60
CA ASP A 66 18.30 23.19 -29.73
C ASP A 66 16.85 23.32 -29.24
N LEU A 67 16.55 22.66 -28.12
CA LEU A 67 15.23 22.61 -27.52
C LEU A 67 14.82 23.98 -26.96
N ILE A 68 15.70 24.67 -26.23
CA ILE A 68 15.39 25.96 -25.58
C ILE A 68 14.95 27.03 -26.61
N PRO A 69 15.72 27.31 -27.70
CA PRO A 69 15.31 28.26 -28.72
C PRO A 69 14.00 27.88 -29.43
N TYR A 70 13.77 26.58 -29.64
CA TYR A 70 12.53 26.11 -30.26
C TYR A 70 11.30 26.43 -29.39
N TYR A 71 11.38 26.16 -28.08
CA TYR A 71 10.27 26.45 -27.17
C TYR A 71 10.00 27.95 -27.02
N GLU A 72 11.06 28.76 -26.99
CA GLU A 72 10.93 30.21 -26.98
C GLU A 72 10.23 30.72 -28.25
N LYS A 73 10.66 30.26 -29.43
CA LYS A 73 10.07 30.66 -30.71
C LYS A 73 8.62 30.21 -30.87
N ARG A 74 8.31 28.97 -30.47
CA ARG A 74 6.99 28.36 -30.71
C ARG A 74 5.94 28.76 -29.67
N TYR A 75 6.35 28.94 -28.42
CA TYR A 75 5.42 29.14 -27.30
C TYR A 75 5.65 30.45 -26.54
N GLY A 76 6.67 31.25 -26.88
CA GLY A 76 7.00 32.48 -26.18
C GLY A 76 7.48 32.26 -24.74
N LYS A 77 7.88 31.02 -24.40
CA LYS A 77 8.28 30.63 -23.04
C LYS A 77 9.76 30.27 -23.00
N MET A 78 10.52 31.03 -22.23
CA MET A 78 11.91 30.75 -21.91
C MET A 78 12.02 29.66 -20.85
N ILE A 79 12.46 28.47 -21.23
CA ILE A 79 12.71 27.35 -20.31
C ILE A 79 14.13 27.51 -19.74
N ARG A 80 14.23 27.67 -18.42
CA ARG A 80 15.53 27.67 -17.74
C ARG A 80 15.96 26.22 -17.45
N PRO A 81 17.22 25.84 -17.70
CA PRO A 81 17.71 24.54 -17.28
C PRO A 81 17.59 24.41 -15.76
N ILE A 82 17.21 23.22 -15.30
CA ILE A 82 17.15 22.92 -13.87
C ILE A 82 18.58 23.02 -13.31
N SER A 83 18.75 23.87 -12.29
CA SER A 83 19.98 23.87 -11.50
C SER A 83 20.04 22.56 -10.74
N ARG A 84 20.99 21.70 -11.13
CA ARG A 84 21.30 20.49 -10.38
C ARG A 84 21.93 20.94 -9.06
N ARG A 85 21.40 20.49 -7.91
CA ARG A 85 22.19 20.55 -6.68
C ARG A 85 23.38 19.61 -6.89
N SER A 86 24.57 20.16 -6.93
CA SER A 86 25.79 19.40 -6.75
C SER A 86 25.85 18.95 -5.29
N ASP A 87 26.15 17.68 -5.07
CA ASP A 87 26.56 17.19 -3.74
C ASP A 87 27.88 17.85 -3.32
#